data_AF-A0A8I6YC72-F1
#
_entry.id   AF-A0A8I6YC72-F1
#
_cell.length_a   1.000
_cell.length_b   1.000
_cell.length_c   1.000
_cell.angle_alpha   90.00
_cell.angle_beta   90.00
_cell.angle_gamma   90.00
#
_symmetry.space_group_name_H-M   'P 1'
#
loop_
_entity.id
_entity.type
_entity.pdbx_description
1 polymer ?
#
loop_
_entity_poly.entity_id
_entity_poly.type
_entity_poly.pdbx_seq_one_letter_code
_entity_poly.pdbx_strand_id
1 'polypeptide(L)'
;MDQREESAMVQHLLVAADRYALERLKLICEDKLCNRIDTNSVATILALAEQHHCHELKAACLVFLSSTTNLEAAMESEGFEYLTKTCPGVIKDFLISHVVPSLLGKRKSKA
;
A
#
# COMPACT_ATOMS: atom_id res chain seq x y z
N MET A 1 17.62 -2.82 -17.71
CA MET A 1 16.83 -3.51 -16.70
C MET A 1 15.51 -2.80 -16.65
N ASP A 2 14.42 -3.52 -16.85
CA ASP A 2 13.11 -2.91 -16.98
C ASP A 2 12.60 -2.47 -15.60
N GLN A 3 11.83 -1.39 -15.55
CA GLN A 3 11.39 -0.79 -14.28
C GLN A 3 10.50 -1.74 -13.44
N ARG A 4 9.83 -2.69 -14.09
CA ARG A 4 9.07 -3.77 -13.44
C ARG A 4 9.98 -4.81 -12.80
N GLU A 5 11.06 -5.20 -13.47
CA GLU A 5 12.07 -6.12 -12.93
C GLU A 5 12.78 -5.50 -11.73
N GLU A 6 13.11 -4.20 -11.81
CA GLU A 6 13.67 -3.47 -10.66
C GLU A 6 12.74 -3.54 -9.45
N SER A 7 11.45 -3.27 -9.66
CA SER A 7 10.46 -3.28 -8.57
C SER A 7 10.32 -4.66 -7.94
N ALA A 8 10.29 -5.73 -8.75
CA ALA A 8 10.25 -7.10 -8.25
C ALA A 8 11.49 -7.46 -7.41
N MET A 9 12.68 -7.05 -7.87
CA MET A 9 13.91 -7.26 -7.10
C MET A 9 13.90 -6.50 -5.77
N VAL A 10 13.44 -5.24 -5.77
CA VAL A 10 13.34 -4.45 -4.53
C VAL A 10 12.36 -5.09 -3.55
N GLN A 11 11.25 -5.65 -4.02
CA GLN A 11 10.31 -6.41 -3.17
C GLN A 11 11.00 -7.62 -2.53
N HIS A 12 11.69 -8.45 -3.31
CA HIS A 12 12.43 -9.59 -2.77
C HIS A 12 13.52 -9.17 -1.77
N LEU A 13 14.19 -8.05 -2.05
CA LEU A 13 15.20 -7.50 -1.17
C LEU A 13 14.60 -7.00 0.15
N LEU A 14 13.41 -6.40 0.12
CA LEU A 14 12.68 -5.99 1.32
C LEU A 14 12.36 -7.19 2.22
N VAL A 15 11.83 -8.28 1.63
CA VAL A 15 11.54 -9.52 2.37
C VAL A 15 12.82 -10.09 3.01
N ALA A 16 13.93 -10.10 2.26
CA ALA A 16 15.21 -10.56 2.79
C ALA A 16 15.74 -9.63 3.89
N ALA A 17 15.66 -8.31 3.69
CA ALA A 17 16.12 -7.33 4.66
C ALA A 17 15.38 -7.45 6.00
N ASP A 18 14.05 -7.61 5.95
CA ASP A 18 13.24 -7.85 7.15
C ASP A 18 13.61 -9.18 7.83
N ARG A 19 13.70 -10.27 7.06
CA ARG A 19 14.06 -11.60 7.56
C ARG A 19 15.42 -11.64 8.27
N TYR A 20 16.40 -10.87 7.77
CA TYR A 20 17.75 -10.81 8.33
C TYR A 20 17.99 -9.60 9.23
N ALA A 21 16.94 -8.86 9.61
CA ALA A 21 17.02 -7.68 10.48
C ALA A 21 18.00 -6.60 9.97
N LEU A 22 18.09 -6.43 8.65
CA LEU A 22 18.91 -5.42 7.99
C LEU A 22 18.16 -4.10 7.88
N GLU A 23 17.95 -3.43 9.01
CA GLU A 23 17.03 -2.29 9.14
C GLU A 23 17.32 -1.17 8.13
N ARG A 24 18.59 -0.78 7.97
CA ARG A 24 18.97 0.26 7.01
C ARG A 24 18.64 -0.15 5.57
N LEU A 25 18.78 -1.43 5.22
CA LEU A 25 18.45 -1.91 3.89
C LEU A 25 16.93 -1.93 3.66
N LYS A 26 16.18 -2.34 4.69
CA LYS A 26 14.71 -2.32 4.68
C LYS A 26 14.18 -0.91 4.39
N LEU A 27 14.69 0.10 5.09
CA LEU A 27 14.33 1.51 4.85
C LEU A 27 14.64 1.97 3.41
N ILE A 28 15.79 1.55 2.85
CA ILE A 28 16.13 1.86 1.45
C ILE A 28 15.12 1.20 0.49
N CYS A 29 14.71 -0.05 0.76
CA CYS A 29 13.71 -0.73 -0.04
C CYS A 29 12.34 -0.04 0.06
N GLU A 30 11.93 0.40 1.25
CA GLU A 30 10.70 1.18 1.44
C GLU A 30 10.70 2.46 0.60
N ASP A 31 11.75 3.28 0.69
CA ASP A 31 11.88 4.51 -0.11
C ASP A 31 11.80 4.23 -1.62
N LYS A 32 12.46 3.16 -2.09
CA LYS A 32 12.40 2.76 -3.49
C LYS A 32 11.00 2.34 -3.93
N LEU A 33 10.28 1.58 -3.10
CA LEU A 33 8.93 1.12 -3.42
C LEU A 33 7.91 2.24 -3.34
N CYS A 34 8.06 3.22 -2.44
CA CYS A 34 7.21 4.42 -2.40
C CYS A 34 7.18 5.15 -3.76
N ASN A 35 8.32 5.19 -4.45
CA ASN A 35 8.46 5.80 -5.77
C ASN A 35 7.99 4.91 -6.94
N ARG A 36 7.36 3.76 -6.66
CA ARG A 36 6.90 2.77 -7.65
C ARG A 36 5.42 2.38 -7.46
N ILE A 37 4.71 3.09 -6.58
CA ILE A 37 3.28 2.87 -6.33
C ILE A 37 2.49 3.33 -7.56
N ASP A 38 1.75 2.41 -8.17
CA ASP A 38 0.78 2.65 -9.23
C ASP A 38 -0.45 1.76 -9.02
N THR A 39 -1.47 1.88 -9.87
CA THR A 39 -2.74 1.15 -9.72
C THR A 39 -2.57 -0.38 -9.81
N ASN A 40 -1.55 -0.88 -10.50
CA ASN A 40 -1.29 -2.31 -10.64
C ASN A 40 -0.39 -2.84 -9.51
N SER A 41 0.48 -2.00 -8.96
CA SER A 41 1.48 -2.38 -7.96
C SER A 41 1.03 -2.14 -6.52
N VAL A 42 0.12 -1.18 -6.28
CA VAL A 42 -0.25 -0.70 -4.94
C VAL A 42 -0.73 -1.82 -4.03
N ALA A 43 -1.52 -2.77 -4.55
CA ALA A 43 -2.06 -3.85 -3.74
C ALA A 43 -0.97 -4.83 -3.27
N THR A 44 -0.04 -5.18 -4.15
CA THR A 44 1.10 -6.06 -3.83
C THR A 44 2.06 -5.37 -2.86
N ILE A 45 2.37 -4.09 -3.10
CA ILE A 45 3.26 -3.30 -2.22
C ILE A 45 2.64 -3.12 -0.84
N LEU A 46 1.33 -2.85 -0.77
CA LEU A 46 0.61 -2.70 0.49
C LEU A 46 0.57 -4.01 1.30
N ALA A 47 0.39 -5.16 0.64
CA ALA A 47 0.45 -6.47 1.30
C ALA A 47 1.84 -6.73 1.89
N LEU A 48 2.91 -6.43 1.14
CA LEU A 48 4.29 -6.54 1.64
C LEU A 48 4.53 -5.61 2.82
N ALA A 49 4.05 -4.37 2.74
CA ALA A 49 4.25 -3.39 3.80
C ALA A 49 3.56 -3.82 5.10
N GLU A 50 2.37 -4.42 5.01
CA GLU A 50 1.68 -4.98 6.17
C GLU A 50 2.45 -6.17 6.78
N GLN A 51 2.84 -7.14 5.94
CA GLN A 51 3.50 -8.38 6.38
C GLN A 51 4.85 -8.13 7.04
N HIS A 52 5.59 -7.12 6.56
CA HIS A 52 6.93 -6.79 7.03
C HIS A 52 6.94 -5.55 7.93
N HIS A 53 5.78 -5.07 8.41
CA HIS A 53 5.69 -3.93 9.33
C HIS A 53 6.40 -2.65 8.82
N CYS A 54 6.33 -2.40 7.52
CA CYS A 54 6.88 -1.22 6.86
C CYS A 54 5.86 -0.07 6.94
N HIS A 55 5.89 0.68 8.04
CA HIS A 55 4.85 1.66 8.35
C HIS A 55 4.78 2.84 7.36
N GLU A 56 5.93 3.34 6.90
CA GLU A 56 5.98 4.47 5.96
C GLU A 56 5.48 4.05 4.59
N LEU A 57 5.92 2.87 4.11
CA LEU A 57 5.45 2.31 2.85
C LEU A 57 3.93 2.03 2.89
N LYS A 58 3.41 1.47 3.98
CA LYS A 58 1.97 1.26 4.18
C LYS A 58 1.22 2.58 4.08
N ALA A 59 1.69 3.62 4.78
CA ALA A 59 1.05 4.94 4.74
C ALA A 59 1.03 5.53 3.32
N ALA A 60 2.13 5.44 2.57
CA ALA A 60 2.20 5.90 1.19
C ALA A 60 1.17 5.20 0.28
N CYS A 61 1.02 3.87 0.41
CA CYS A 61 0.00 3.12 -0.32
C CYS A 61 -1.42 3.58 0.04
N LEU A 62 -1.74 3.79 1.32
CA LEU A 62 -3.06 4.23 1.74
C LEU A 62 -3.37 5.66 1.26
N VAL A 63 -2.39 6.54 1.25
CA VAL A 63 -2.51 7.89 0.67
C VAL A 63 -2.80 7.79 -0.83
N PHE A 64 -2.12 6.93 -1.57
CA PHE A 64 -2.39 6.71 -3.00
C PHE A 64 -3.82 6.22 -3.25
N LEU A 65 -4.30 5.29 -2.42
CA LEU A 65 -5.67 4.74 -2.47
C LEU A 65 -6.75 5.71 -1.94
N SER A 66 -6.37 6.82 -1.32
CA SER A 66 -7.33 7.81 -0.82
C SER A 66 -8.10 8.51 -1.95
N SER A 67 -7.58 8.50 -3.18
CA SER A 67 -8.32 8.96 -4.37
C SER A 67 -9.28 7.87 -4.84
N THR A 68 -10.55 8.23 -5.04
CA THR A 68 -11.58 7.31 -5.55
C THR A 68 -11.17 6.69 -6.89
N THR A 69 -10.57 7.46 -7.79
CA THR A 69 -10.13 6.95 -9.11
C THR A 69 -9.05 5.88 -9.00
N ASN A 70 -8.11 6.07 -8.07
CA ASN A 70 -7.01 5.12 -7.85
C ASN A 70 -7.53 3.88 -7.14
N LEU A 71 -8.47 4.06 -6.20
CA LEU A 71 -9.11 2.97 -5.49
C LEU A 71 -9.91 2.09 -6.45
N GLU A 72 -10.75 2.68 -7.31
CA GLU A 72 -11.52 1.94 -8.31
C GLU A 72 -10.60 1.14 -9.24
N ALA A 73 -9.58 1.77 -9.81
CA ALA A 73 -8.61 1.10 -10.67
C ALA A 73 -7.83 0.00 -9.93
N ALA A 74 -7.48 0.21 -8.66
CA ALA A 74 -6.82 -0.81 -7.86
C ALA A 74 -7.76 -2.00 -7.58
N MET A 75 -9.04 -1.76 -7.28
CA MET A 75 -10.04 -2.79 -7.00
C MET A 75 -10.31 -3.70 -8.21
N GLU A 76 -10.10 -3.21 -9.43
CA GLU A 76 -10.17 -4.00 -10.67
C GLU A 76 -8.94 -4.91 -10.89
N SER A 77 -7.85 -4.69 -10.14
CA SER A 77 -6.62 -5.48 -10.28
C SER A 77 -6.68 -6.83 -9.54
N GLU A 78 -6.07 -7.86 -10.14
CA GLU A 78 -5.87 -9.16 -9.48
C GLU A 78 -5.10 -9.03 -8.15
N GLY A 79 -4.20 -8.04 -8.06
CA GLY A 79 -3.43 -7.75 -6.85
C GLY A 79 -4.31 -7.37 -5.67
N PHE A 80 -5.43 -6.67 -5.92
CA PHE A 80 -6.34 -6.27 -4.85
C PHE A 80 -7.18 -7.45 -4.34
N GLU A 81 -7.59 -8.37 -5.22
CA GLU A 81 -8.20 -9.63 -4.79
C GLU A 81 -7.24 -10.41 -3.87
N TYR A 82 -5.96 -10.50 -4.24
CA TYR A 82 -4.95 -11.11 -3.38
C TYR A 82 -4.80 -10.38 -2.03
N LEU A 83 -4.78 -9.05 -2.02
CA LEU A 83 -4.69 -8.25 -0.80
C LEU A 83 -5.86 -8.55 0.17
N THR A 84 -7.09 -8.66 -0.34
CA THR A 84 -8.26 -8.96 0.49
C THR A 84 -8.19 -10.34 1.16
N LYS A 85 -7.56 -11.31 0.50
CA LYS A 85 -7.39 -12.67 1.03
C LYS A 85 -6.24 -12.75 2.03
N THR A 86 -5.12 -12.11 1.72
CA THR A 86 -3.89 -12.25 2.51
C THR A 86 -3.85 -11.30 3.71
N CYS A 87 -4.38 -10.07 3.56
CA CYS A 87 -4.31 -9.03 4.58
C CYS A 87 -5.68 -8.34 4.79
N PRO A 88 -6.74 -9.05 5.23
CA PRO A 88 -8.07 -8.47 5.39
C PRO A 88 -8.12 -7.32 6.41
N GLY A 89 -7.21 -7.31 7.39
CA GLY A 89 -7.09 -6.23 8.38
C GLY A 89 -6.79 -4.87 7.77
N VAL A 90 -5.96 -4.83 6.72
CA VAL A 90 -5.60 -3.59 6.03
C VAL A 90 -6.80 -2.95 5.37
N ILE A 91 -7.68 -3.76 4.76
CA ILE A 91 -8.92 -3.27 4.15
C ILE A 91 -9.83 -2.68 5.22
N LYS A 92 -9.97 -3.35 6.37
CA LYS A 92 -10.74 -2.83 7.50
C LYS A 92 -10.18 -1.49 7.99
N ASP A 93 -8.87 -1.39 8.17
CA ASP A 93 -8.21 -0.14 8.60
C ASP A 93 -8.43 0.98 7.60
N PHE A 94 -8.30 0.68 6.30
CA PHE A 94 -8.54 1.65 5.22
C PHE A 94 -9.98 2.16 5.21
N LEU A 95 -10.97 1.26 5.32
CA LEU A 95 -12.38 1.64 5.37
C LEU A 95 -12.69 2.56 6.56
N ILE A 96 -12.15 2.24 7.74
CA ILE A 96 -12.34 3.04 8.96
C ILE A 96 -11.69 4.43 8.81
N SER A 97 -10.50 4.49 8.22
CA SER A 97 -9.70 5.73 8.15
C SER A 97 -10.09 6.66 7.01
N HIS A 98 -10.60 6.15 5.88
CA HIS A 98 -10.81 6.96 4.67
C HIS A 98 -12.28 6.95 4.19
N VAL A 99 -13.00 5.84 4.34
CA VAL A 99 -14.39 5.72 3.85
C VAL A 99 -15.41 6.17 4.90
N VAL A 100 -15.27 5.75 6.15
CA VAL A 100 -16.23 6.17 7.21
C VAL A 100 -16.24 7.69 7.44
N PRO A 101 -15.10 8.40 7.49
CA PRO A 101 -15.10 9.85 7.68
C PRO A 101 -15.73 10.62 6.51
N SER A 102 -15.59 10.13 5.28
CA SER A 102 -16.20 10.75 4.10
C SER A 102 -17.73 10.54 4.06
N LEU A 103 -18.25 9.44 4.63
CA LEU A 103 -19.69 9.20 4.80
C LEU A 103 -20.31 10.03 5.94
N LEU A 104 -19.57 10.25 7.02
CA LEU A 104 -20.01 11.07 8.16
C LEU A 104 -19.87 12.60 7.91
N GLY A 105 -19.25 12.98 6.79
CA GLY A 105 -18.80 14.33 6.46
C GLY A 105 -19.64 15.12 5.46
N LYS A 106 -20.98 15.11 5.55
CA LYS A 106 -21.85 16.21 5.03
C LYS A 106 -22.76 16.77 6.13
N ARG A 107 -22.17 17.28 7.22
CA ARG A 107 -22.81 18.28 8.09
C ARG A 107 -21.77 19.33 8.51
N LYS A 108 -21.33 20.16 7.57
CA LYS A 108 -20.86 21.50 7.94
C LYS A 108 -21.92 22.50 7.49
N SER A 109 -22.73 22.87 8.48
CA SER A 109 -23.51 24.10 8.51
C SER A 109 -22.69 25.25 7.94
N LYS A 110 -23.24 25.98 6.97
CA LYS A 110 -22.89 27.38 6.74
C LYS A 110 -24.13 28.19 7.07
N ALA A 111 -23.97 28.96 8.14
CA ALA A 111 -24.82 30.08 8.56
C ALA A 111 -24.84 31.16 7.47
#